data_AF-A0AA38ULY4-F1
#
_entry.id   AF-A0AA38ULY4-F1
#
_cell.length_a   1.000
_cell.length_b   1.000
_cell.length_c   1.000
_cell.angle_alpha   90.00
_cell.angle_beta   90.00
_cell.angle_gamma   90.00
#
_symmetry.space_group_name_H-M   'P 1'
#
loop_
_entity.id
_entity.type
_entity.pdbx_description
1 polymer ?
#
loop_
_entity_poly.entity_id
_entity_poly.type
_entity_poly.pdbx_seq_one_letter_code
_entity_poly.pdbx_strand_id
1 'polypeptide(L)' 'QVQIVDSPAYDVLIGHPFEVLMQANVQNFASGDQHMTLTDPNTHKSITFPTIPREPPRLQKEEGRERRS' A
#
# COMPACT_ATOMS: atom_id res chain seq x y z
N GLN A 1 9.94 -6.16 -12.13
CA GLN A 1 8.82 -7.08 -11.81
C GLN A 1 7.59 -6.24 -11.57
N VAL A 2 6.49 -6.49 -12.26
CA VAL A 2 5.18 -5.82 -12.06
C VAL A 2 4.19 -6.93 -11.77
N GLN A 3 3.47 -6.84 -10.65
CA GLN A 3 2.36 -7.73 -10.34
C GLN A 3 1.06 -6.95 -10.54
N ILE A 4 0.18 -7.47 -11.41
CA ILE A 4 -1.19 -6.99 -11.55
C ILE A 4 -2.05 -7.89 -10.66
N VAL A 5 -2.74 -7.28 -9.69
CA VAL A 5 -3.66 -7.96 -8.78
C VAL A 5 -5.04 -7.40 -9.08
N ASP A 6 -6.04 -8.27 -9.29
CA ASP A 6 -7.41 -7.83 -9.48
C ASP A 6 -8.02 -7.38 -8.13
N SER A 7 -8.56 -6.16 -8.09
CA SER A 7 -9.14 -5.53 -6.88
C SER A 7 -8.22 -5.50 -5.65
N PRO A 8 -7.01 -4.91 -5.76
CA PRO A 8 -6.09 -4.84 -4.64
C PRO A 8 -6.61 -3.90 -3.55
N ALA A 9 -6.31 -4.20 -2.29
CA ALA A 9 -6.65 -3.34 -1.15
C ALA A 9 -5.66 -2.16 -0.98
N TYR A 10 -4.85 -1.87 -2.00
CA TYR A 10 -3.77 -0.89 -2.00
C TYR A 10 -3.49 -0.42 -3.43
N ASP A 11 -3.10 0.84 -3.58
CA ASP A 11 -2.73 1.42 -4.88
C ASP A 11 -1.28 1.09 -5.27
N VAL A 12 -0.37 1.05 -4.30
CA VAL A 12 1.07 0.83 -4.52
C VAL A 12 1.66 0.02 -3.38
N LEU A 13 2.52 -0.95 -3.71
CA LEU A 13 3.43 -1.61 -2.77
C LEU A 13 4.84 -1.08 -2.98
N ILE A 14 5.43 -0.54 -1.91
CA ILE A 14 6.83 -0.13 -1.91
C ILE A 14 7.62 -1.29 -1.30
N GLY A 15 8.37 -1.99 -2.16
CA GLY A 15 9.20 -3.11 -1.75
C GLY A 15 10.67 -2.71 -1.54
N HIS A 16 11.43 -3.67 -1.02
CA HIS A 16 12.88 -3.57 -0.79
C HIS A 16 13.71 -2.95 -1.93
N PRO A 17 13.42 -3.15 -3.25
CA PRO A 17 14.18 -2.48 -4.30
C PRO A 17 14.14 -0.95 -4.24
N PHE A 18 13.06 -0.38 -3.71
CA PHE A 18 12.96 1.05 -3.44
C PHE A 18 13.68 1.45 -2.16
N GLU A 19 13.67 0.58 -1.14
CA GLU A 19 14.39 0.81 0.13
C GLU A 19 15.92 0.75 -0.03
N VAL A 20 16.43 0.02 -1.02
CA VAL A 20 17.87 -0.02 -1.35
C VAL A 20 18.38 1.34 -1.82
N LEU A 21 17.54 2.10 -2.53
CA LEU A 21 17.92 3.38 -3.14
C LEU A 21 17.33 4.59 -2.42
N MET A 22 16.29 4.41 -1.60
CA MET A 22 15.62 5.48 -0.86
C MET A 22 15.38 5.07 0.58
N GLN A 23 15.57 6.01 1.50
CA GLN A 23 15.18 5.83 2.89
C GLN A 23 13.67 6.03 3.02
N ALA A 24 12.96 5.03 3.55
CA ALA A 24 11.55 5.14 3.89
C ALA A 24 11.38 5.34 5.40
N ASN A 25 10.54 6.30 5.80
CA ASN A 25 10.14 6.51 7.19
C ASN A 25 8.62 6.53 7.27
N VAL A 26 8.08 5.84 8.27
CA VAL A 26 6.65 5.80 8.58
C VAL A 26 6.42 6.46 9.93
N GLN A 27 5.58 7.49 9.94
CA GLN A 27 5.17 8.19 11.15
C GLN A 27 3.69 7.95 11.42
N ASN A 28 3.42 7.37 12.59
CA ASN A 28 2.06 7.18 13.08
C ASN A 28 1.69 8.31 14.03
N PHE A 29 0.48 8.84 13.90
CA PHE A 29 -0.06 9.88 14.75
C PHE A 29 -1.11 9.32 15.70
N ALA A 30 -1.29 9.95 16.86
CA ALA A 30 -2.32 9.54 17.83
C ALA A 30 -3.75 9.71 17.29
N SER A 31 -3.94 10.51 16.23
CA SER A 31 -5.21 10.63 15.50
C SER A 31 -5.58 9.35 14.72
N GLY A 32 -4.64 8.41 14.55
CA GLY A 32 -4.77 7.26 13.67
C GLY A 32 -4.30 7.53 12.24
N ASP A 33 -3.93 8.78 11.92
CA ASP A 33 -3.28 9.10 10.66
C ASP A 33 -1.88 8.49 10.62
N GLN A 34 -1.44 8.16 9.41
CA GLN A 34 -0.10 7.68 9.16
C GLN A 34 0.44 8.37 7.92
N HIS A 35 1.67 8.88 8.01
CA HIS A 35 2.37 9.50 6.89
C HIS A 35 3.62 8.68 6.56
N MET A 36 3.91 8.59 5.27
CA MET A 36 5.13 7.97 4.76
C MET A 36 5.99 9.02 4.09
N THR A 37 7.28 9.04 4.44
CA THR A 37 8.29 9.91 3.84
C THR A 37 9.32 9.05 3.12
N LEU A 38 9.57 9.35 1.84
CA LEU A 38 10.64 8.76 1.05
C LEU A 38 11.72 9.80 0.83
N THR A 39 12.96 9.47 1.14
CA THR A 39 14.12 10.35 0.98
C THR A 39 15.16 9.67 0.10
N ASP A 40 15.59 10.33 -0.97
CA ASP A 40 16.77 9.90 -1.74
C ASP A 40 18.03 10.30 -0.95
N PRO A 41 18.84 9.36 -0.45
CA PRO A 41 20.04 9.66 0.32
C PRO A 41 21.14 10.33 -0.51
N ASN A 42 21.10 10.24 -1.84
CA ASN A 42 22.13 10.81 -2.71
C ASN A 42 21.88 12.30 -2.98
N THR A 43 20.62 12.70 -3.11
CA THR A 43 20.24 14.10 -3.39
C THR A 43 19.60 14.82 -2.20
N HIS A 44 19.29 14.08 -1.14
CA HIS A 44 18.53 14.54 0.03
C HIS A 44 17.14 15.09 -0.29
N LYS A 45 16.60 14.82 -1.49
CA LYS A 45 15.23 15.16 -1.83
C LYS A 45 14.27 14.22 -1.11
N SER A 46 13.22 14.77 -0.54
CA SER A 46 12.20 14.01 0.19
C SER A 46 10.79 14.31 -0.32
N ILE A 47 9.94 13.30 -0.33
CA ILE A 47 8.50 13.43 -0.54
C ILE A 47 7.75 12.77 0.61
N THR A 48 6.72 13.45 1.13
CA THR A 48 5.85 12.92 2.18
C THR A 48 4.43 12.84 1.65
N PHE A 49 3.77 11.72 1.91
CA PHE A 49 2.37 11.51 1.54
C PHE A 49 1.62 10.78 2.65
N PRO A 50 0.32 11.07 2.83
CA PRO A 50 -0.51 10.35 3.77
C PRO A 50 -0.79 8.92 3.27
N THR A 51 -0.90 7.97 4.19
CA THR A 51 -1.43 6.64 3.88
C THR A 51 -2.93 6.60 4.16
N ILE A 52 -3.65 5.82 3.36
CA ILE A 52 -5.09 5.61 3.56
C ILE A 52 -5.27 4.37 4.45
N PRO A 53 -6.20 4.38 5.42
CA PRO A 53 -6.54 3.18 6.17
C PRO A 53 -6.88 2.04 5.22
N ARG A 54 -6.35 0.84 5.49
CA ARG A 54 -6.62 -0.33 4.66
C ARG A 54 -8.12 -0.63 4.65
N GLU A 55 -8.75 -0.56 3.48
CA GLU A 55 -10.11 -1.06 3.32
C GLU A 55 -10.16 -2.57 3.58
N PRO A 56 -11.25 -3.09 4.19
CA PRO A 56 -11.46 -4.53 4.28
C PRO A 56 -11.36 -5.13 2.87
N PRO A 57 -10.80 -6.35 2.72
CA PRO A 57 -10.79 -7.03 1.43
C PRO A 57 -12.20 -7.04 0.84
N ARG A 58 -12.35 -6.52 -0.38
CA ARG A 58 -13.61 -6.63 -1.12
C ARG A 58 -13.75 -8.10 -1.51
N LEU A 59 -14.31 -8.90 -0.61
CA LEU A 59 -14.70 -10.28 -0.92
C LEU A 59 -15.67 -10.20 -2.10
N GLN A 60 -15.20 -10.61 -3.29
CA GLN A 60 -16.10 -10.85 -4.41
C GLN A 60 -17.04 -11.97 -3.94
N LYS A 61 -18.28 -11.60 -3.65
CA LYS A 61 -19.33 -12.56 -3.34
C LYS A 61 -19.51 -13.37 -4.62
N GLU A 62 -19.05 -14.62 -4.66
CA GLU A 62 -19.40 -15.55 -5.73
C GLU A 62 -20.92 -15.74 -5.68
N GLU A 63 -21.65 -14.90 -6.40
CA GLU A 63 -23.03 -15.18 -6.76
C GLU A 63 -23.04 -16.30 -7.79
N GLY A 64 -23.28 -17.52 -7.31
CA GLY A 64 -23.93 -18.55 -8.12
C GLY A 64 -23.23 -19.90 -8.17
N ARG A 65 -23.69 -20.84 -7.33
CA ARG A 65 -24.28 -22.09 -7.84
C ARG A 65 -25.00 -22.86 -6.73
N GLU A 66 -26.24 -22.44 -6.46
CA GLU A 66 -27.28 -23.35 -6.01
C GLU A 66 -27.58 -24.33 -7.14
N ARG A 67 -26.82 -25.42 -7.22
CA ARG A 67 -27.13 -26.60 -8.05
C ARG A 67 -26.61 -27.86 -7.37
N ARG A 68 -27.24 -28.26 -6.26
CA ARG A 68 -27.40 -29.69 -5.93
C ARG A 68 -28.45 -29.85 -4.81
N SER A 69 -29.69 -30.07 -5.23
CA SER A 69 -30.70 -30.81 -4.47
C SER A 69 -31.24 -31.90 -5.39
#